data_AF-A0A7R9S6K6-F1
#
_entry.id   AF-A0A7R9S6K6-F1
#
_cell.length_a   1.000
_cell.length_b   1.000
_cell.length_c   1.000
_cell.angle_alpha   90.00
_cell.angle_beta   90.00
_cell.angle_gamma   90.00
#
_symmetry.space_group_name_H-M   'P 1'
#
loop_
_entity.id
_entity.type
_entity.pdbx_description
1 polymer ?
#
loop_
_entity_poly.entity_id
_entity_poly.type
_entity_poly.pdbx_seq_one_letter_code
_entity_poly.pdbx_strand_id
1 'polypeptide(L)'
;MRGDLRTVILTMQLSIELFVLVAIISCCLGENFPSIVCGKEEIPYGGSSGSFIVGGVEARSGEFPWMAQITKHGDHDCGGSVIHESFVLTAAHCM
;
A
#
# COMPACT_ATOMS: atom_id res chain seq x y z
N MET A 1 -21.37 48.03 -20.11
CA MET A 1 -21.06 46.86 -19.24
C MET A 1 -20.05 47.29 -18.19
N ARG A 2 -20.50 47.91 -17.08
CA ARG A 2 -19.63 48.16 -15.91
C ARG A 2 -20.00 47.11 -14.88
N GLY A 3 -19.10 46.17 -14.61
CA GLY A 3 -19.23 45.33 -13.42
C GLY A 3 -19.10 46.24 -12.19
N ASP A 4 -20.07 46.18 -11.28
CA ASP A 4 -19.95 46.86 -10.00
C ASP A 4 -18.75 46.24 -9.25
N LEU A 5 -17.87 47.09 -8.72
CA LEU A 5 -16.72 46.67 -7.91
C LEU A 5 -17.16 45.77 -6.74
N ARG A 6 -18.37 46.00 -6.19
CA ARG A 6 -18.98 45.14 -5.17
C ARG A 6 -19.27 43.75 -5.68
N THR A 7 -19.77 43.62 -6.92
CA THR A 7 -19.98 42.32 -7.57
C THR A 7 -18.67 41.62 -7.84
N VAL A 8 -17.64 42.33 -8.32
CA VAL A 8 -16.30 41.74 -8.53
C VAL A 8 -15.73 41.19 -7.22
N ILE A 9 -15.76 41.99 -6.14
CA ILE A 9 -15.29 41.56 -4.82
C ILE A 9 -16.10 40.36 -4.30
N LEU A 10 -17.43 40.36 -4.42
CA LEU A 10 -18.25 39.20 -4.02
C LEU A 10 -17.91 37.94 -4.84
N THR A 11 -17.70 38.06 -6.15
CA THR A 11 -17.33 36.92 -6.99
C THR A 11 -15.94 36.39 -6.67
N MET A 12 -14.98 37.27 -6.38
CA MET A 12 -13.65 36.87 -5.92
C MET A 12 -13.73 36.16 -4.57
N GLN A 13 -14.45 36.73 -3.58
CA GLN A 13 -14.65 36.10 -2.28
C GLN A 13 -15.29 34.71 -2.41
N LEU A 14 -16.42 34.59 -3.13
CA LEU A 14 -17.11 33.31 -3.30
C LEU A 14 -16.25 32.28 -4.05
N SER A 15 -15.40 32.71 -4.98
CA SER A 15 -14.44 31.81 -5.63
C SER A 15 -13.34 31.35 -4.68
N ILE A 16 -12.83 32.21 -3.79
CA ILE A 16 -11.82 31.87 -2.80
C ILE A 16 -12.38 30.87 -1.78
N GLU A 17 -13.58 31.11 -1.25
CA GLU A 17 -14.25 30.17 -0.34
C GLU A 17 -14.45 28.80 -1.02
N LEU A 18 -14.86 28.77 -2.30
CA LEU A 18 -15.02 27.53 -3.06
C LEU A 18 -13.67 26.79 -3.26
N PHE A 19 -12.60 27.49 -3.61
CA PHE A 19 -11.27 26.89 -3.75
C PHE A 19 -10.74 26.33 -2.43
N VAL A 20 -10.94 27.04 -1.32
CA VAL A 20 -10.56 26.57 0.03
C VAL A 20 -11.33 25.31 0.40
N LEU A 21 -12.65 25.29 0.17
CA LEU A 21 -13.48 24.10 0.43
C LEU A 21 -13.06 22.91 -0.44
N VAL A 22 -12.78 23.11 -1.73
CA VAL A 22 -12.30 22.03 -2.62
C VAL A 22 -10.93 21.51 -2.17
N ALA A 23 -10.01 22.38 -1.76
CA ALA A 23 -8.70 21.97 -1.25
C ALA A 23 -8.80 21.18 0.08
N ILE A 24 -9.66 21.61 1.00
CA ILE A 24 -9.95 20.88 2.25
C ILE A 24 -10.57 19.52 1.94
N ILE A 25 -11.60 19.46 1.07
CA ILE A 25 -12.24 18.21 0.68
C ILE A 25 -11.24 17.27 -0.01
N SER A 26 -10.36 17.77 -0.89
CA SER A 26 -9.32 16.96 -1.53
C SER A 26 -8.21 16.49 -0.57
N CYS A 27 -8.00 17.18 0.55
CA CYS A 27 -7.08 16.75 1.61
C CYS A 27 -7.73 15.72 2.54
N CYS A 28 -9.01 15.89 2.88
CA CYS A 28 -9.77 14.99 3.75
C CYS A 28 -10.29 13.73 3.05
N LEU A 29 -10.52 13.78 1.73
CA LEU A 29 -10.77 12.64 0.85
C LEU A 29 -9.52 12.23 0.07
N GLY A 30 -8.36 12.81 0.41
CA GLY A 30 -7.08 12.38 -0.10
C GLY A 30 -6.79 10.99 0.46
N GLU A 31 -7.00 9.97 -0.37
CA GLU A 31 -6.53 8.60 -0.15
C GLU A 31 -5.09 8.70 0.35
N ASN A 32 -4.88 8.48 1.65
CA ASN A 32 -3.56 8.30 2.22
C ASN A 32 -3.09 6.94 1.74
N PHE A 33 -2.62 6.88 0.49
CA PHE A 33 -2.12 5.65 -0.11
C PHE A 33 -1.01 5.15 0.82
N PRO A 34 -1.22 4.03 1.53
CA PRO A 34 -0.27 3.58 2.52
C PRO A 34 1.02 3.29 1.78
N SER A 35 2.10 4.00 2.11
CA SER A 35 3.40 3.75 1.51
C SER A 35 3.83 2.34 1.92
N ILE A 36 3.72 1.39 0.97
CA ILE A 36 4.09 -0.01 1.19
C ILE A 36 5.61 -0.05 1.33
N VAL A 37 6.09 0.02 2.58
CA VAL A 37 7.50 -0.11 2.91
C VAL A 37 7.86 -1.59 2.97
N CYS A 38 8.83 -2.00 2.16
CA CYS A 38 9.33 -3.37 2.12
C CYS A 38 9.90 -3.85 3.48
N GLY A 39 9.82 -5.15 3.75
CA GLY A 39 10.44 -5.77 4.93
C GLY A 39 9.77 -5.43 6.27
N LYS A 40 8.53 -4.92 6.25
CA LYS A 40 7.69 -4.77 7.44
C LYS A 40 6.75 -5.97 7.55
N GLU A 41 6.78 -6.66 8.68
CA GLU A 41 5.77 -7.65 9.05
C GLU A 41 4.46 -6.93 9.37
N GLU A 42 3.31 -7.49 8.93
CA GLU A 42 1.99 -6.90 9.20
C GLU A 42 1.54 -7.17 10.65
N ILE A 43 2.08 -8.23 11.26
CA ILE A 43 1.75 -8.67 12.63
C ILE A 43 2.87 -8.21 13.60
N PRO A 44 2.67 -7.17 14.45
CA PRO A 44 3.71 -6.62 15.33
C PRO A 44 4.14 -7.55 16.48
N TYR A 45 3.65 -8.79 16.52
CA TYR A 45 3.98 -9.83 17.50
C TYR A 45 4.38 -11.16 16.83
N GLY A 46 4.83 -11.13 15.57
CA GLY A 46 5.28 -12.30 14.77
C GLY A 46 6.71 -12.80 15.08
N GLY A 47 7.27 -12.41 16.22
CA GLY A 47 8.65 -12.75 16.60
C GLY A 47 8.83 -14.19 17.08
N SER A 48 8.53 -15.18 16.24
CA SER A 48 8.76 -16.61 16.53
C SER A 48 10.25 -16.92 16.66
N SER A 49 10.75 -16.78 17.89
CA SER A 49 12.14 -17.02 18.27
C SER A 49 12.47 -18.52 18.34
N GLY A 50 12.42 -19.23 17.21
CA GLY A 50 12.80 -20.65 17.16
C GLY A 50 12.48 -21.40 15.86
N SER A 51 13.53 -21.84 15.17
CA SER A 51 13.55 -22.81 14.06
C SER A 51 12.75 -22.46 12.79
N PHE A 52 13.48 -22.13 11.72
CA PHE A 52 12.94 -21.87 10.37
C PHE A 52 12.70 -23.18 9.59
N ILE A 53 12.01 -24.13 10.22
CA ILE A 53 11.78 -25.52 9.79
C ILE A 53 13.10 -26.34 9.76
N VAL A 54 13.17 -27.62 10.16
CA VAL A 54 12.19 -28.51 10.81
C VAL A 54 12.04 -28.19 12.31
N GLY A 55 10.90 -28.57 12.91
CA GLY A 55 10.59 -28.33 14.33
C GLY A 55 9.94 -26.97 14.61
N GLY A 56 9.70 -26.17 13.57
CA GLY A 56 9.07 -24.85 13.66
C GLY A 56 7.56 -24.89 13.91
N VAL A 57 6.98 -23.70 13.96
CA VAL A 57 5.55 -23.45 14.21
C VAL A 57 4.85 -22.95 12.96
N GLU A 58 3.52 -23.12 12.91
CA GLU A 58 2.69 -22.57 11.84
C GLU A 58 2.70 -21.03 11.90
N ALA A 59 2.96 -20.40 10.76
CA ALA A 59 2.91 -18.95 10.61
C ALA A 59 1.47 -18.44 10.53
N ARG A 60 1.20 -17.28 11.11
CA ARG A 60 -0.08 -16.59 11.01
C ARG A 60 -0.27 -16.01 9.60
N SER A 61 -1.53 -15.87 9.19
CA SER A 61 -1.86 -15.10 7.99
C SER A 61 -1.28 -13.69 8.08
N GLY A 62 -0.54 -13.27 7.06
CA GLY A 62 0.14 -11.96 7.01
C GLY A 62 1.43 -11.82 7.82
N GLU A 63 1.93 -12.87 8.49
CA GLU A 63 3.18 -12.79 9.28
C GLU A 63 4.40 -12.52 8.38
N PHE A 64 4.47 -13.19 7.23
CA PHE A 64 5.53 -13.00 6.22
C PHE A 64 4.92 -12.56 4.88
N PRO A 65 4.51 -11.27 4.72
CA PRO A 65 3.72 -10.82 3.57
C PRO A 65 4.46 -10.86 2.23
N TRP A 66 5.79 -11.02 2.25
CA TRP A 66 6.61 -11.23 1.06
C TRP A 66 6.68 -12.69 0.60
N MET A 67 6.18 -13.67 1.37
CA MET A 67 6.28 -15.08 1.02
C MET A 67 5.37 -15.44 -0.16
N ALA A 68 5.95 -15.93 -1.25
CA ALA A 68 5.22 -16.34 -2.45
C ALA A 68 5.31 -17.86 -2.69
N GLN A 69 4.20 -18.47 -3.10
CA GLN A 69 4.16 -19.86 -3.59
C GLN A 69 4.33 -19.89 -5.12
N ILE A 70 5.23 -20.74 -5.61
CA ILE A 70 5.42 -21.01 -7.04
C ILE A 70 4.79 -22.37 -7.33
N THR A 71 3.89 -22.40 -8.31
CA THR A 71 3.20 -23.61 -8.74
C THR A 71 3.57 -24.01 -10.17
N LYS A 72 3.69 -25.32 -10.40
CA LYS A 72 3.85 -25.91 -11.73
C LYS A 72 2.75 -26.94 -11.94
N HIS A 73 2.05 -26.87 -13.07
CA HIS A 73 0.91 -27.75 -13.41
C HIS A 73 -0.25 -27.75 -12.39
N GLY A 74 -0.30 -26.78 -11.47
CA GLY A 74 -1.30 -26.67 -10.40
C GLY A 74 -0.79 -27.07 -9.01
N ASP A 75 0.35 -27.78 -8.93
CA ASP A 75 0.95 -28.24 -7.67
C ASP A 75 2.04 -27.28 -7.17
N HIS A 76 2.32 -27.33 -5.86
CA HIS A 76 3.45 -26.61 -5.24
C HIS A 76 4.80 -27.14 -5.78
N ASP A 77 5.63 -26.24 -6.29
CA ASP A 77 7.00 -26.55 -6.74
C ASP A 77 8.04 -25.92 -5.79
N CYS A 78 8.03 -24.59 -5.67
CA CYS A 78 9.02 -23.83 -4.90
C CYS A 78 8.41 -22.64 -4.13
N GLY A 79 9.20 -22.05 -3.23
CA GLY A 79 8.94 -20.73 -2.66
C GLY A 79 9.60 -19.59 -3.44
N GLY A 80 9.18 -18.36 -3.15
CA GLY A 80 9.82 -17.13 -3.60
C GLY A 80 9.54 -15.96 -2.66
N SER A 81 10.13 -14.80 -2.96
CA SER A 81 9.96 -13.57 -2.19
C SER A 81 9.52 -12.41 -3.08
N VAL A 82 8.41 -11.75 -2.74
CA VAL A 82 7.96 -10.51 -3.40
C VAL A 82 8.98 -9.40 -3.10
N ILE A 83 9.62 -8.88 -4.14
CA ILE A 83 10.62 -7.78 -4.03
C ILE A 83 10.11 -6.46 -4.65
N HIS A 84 9.02 -6.51 -5.40
CA HIS A 84 8.37 -5.38 -6.06
C HIS A 84 6.90 -5.73 -6.34
N GLU A 85 6.06 -4.74 -6.64
CA GLU A 85 4.65 -4.90 -7.06
C GLU A 85 4.43 -5.82 -8.28
N SER A 86 5.49 -6.17 -9.02
CA SER A 86 5.43 -7.04 -10.21
C SER A 86 6.59 -8.03 -10.32
N PHE A 87 7.40 -8.19 -9.27
CA PHE A 87 8.57 -9.08 -9.29
C PHE A 87 8.66 -9.95 -8.04
N VAL A 88 8.75 -11.27 -8.26
CA VAL A 88 9.05 -12.29 -7.26
C VAL A 88 10.45 -12.84 -7.55
N LEU A 89 11.31 -12.84 -6.55
CA LEU A 89 12.63 -13.47 -6.58
C LEU A 89 12.51 -14.94 -6.15
N THR A 90 13.23 -15.84 -6.82
CA THR A 90 13.31 -17.27 -6.45
C THR A 90 14.64 -17.86 -6.92
N ALA A 91 14.89 -19.12 -6.58
CA ALA A 91 16.08 -19.85 -7.01
C ALA A 91 16.02 -20.21 -8.50
N ALA A 92 17.12 -20.03 -9.22
CA ALA A 92 17.17 -20.30 -10.67
C ALA A 92 16.87 -21.77 -11.05
N HIS A 93 17.06 -22.72 -10.13
CA HIS A 93 16.73 -24.14 -10.36
C HIS A 93 15.23 -24.46 -10.22
N CYS A 94 14.42 -23.51 -9.76
CA CYS A 94 12.96 -23.63 -9.67
C CYS A 94 12.25 -23.25 -10.99
N MET A 95 12.97 -23.08 -12.10
CA MET A 95 12.43 -22.78 -13.43
C MET A 95 12.51 -24.02 -14.33
#